data_AF-A0A1G0GFL3-F1
#
_entry.id   AF-A0A1G0GFL3-F1
#
_cell.length_a   1.000
_cell.length_b   1.000
_cell.length_c   1.000
_cell.angle_alpha   90.00
_cell.angle_beta   90.00
_cell.angle_gamma   90.00
#
_symmetry.space_group_name_H-M   'P 1'
#
loop_
_entity.id
_entity.type
_entity.pdbx_description
1 polymer ?
#
loop_
_entity_poly.entity_id
_entity_poly.type
_entity_poly.pdbx_seq_one_letter_code
_entity_poly.pdbx_strand_id
1 'polypeptide(L)' 'MIAMKMIKNNFYIITGRPGSGKTSIINILQSRGFLCIEEVGRQIIREQIKISGDATHSKDRRKFLDLMLSRAMYTKENL' A
#
# COMPACT_ATOMS: atom_id res chain seq x y z
N MET A 1 -36.92 12.67 15.85
CA MET A 1 -35.68 11.96 16.25
C MET A 1 -34.95 11.55 14.98
N ILE A 2 -33.89 12.25 14.58
CA ILE A 2 -33.11 11.88 13.39
C ILE A 2 -32.06 10.87 13.86
N ALA A 3 -32.11 9.64 13.35
CA ALA A 3 -31.07 8.66 13.60
C ALA A 3 -29.79 9.12 12.87
N MET A 4 -28.80 9.58 13.65
CA MET A 4 -27.48 9.89 13.12
C MET A 4 -26.85 8.59 12.64
N LYS A 5 -26.65 8.45 11.32
CA LYS A 5 -25.97 7.29 10.74
C LYS A 5 -24.52 7.32 11.18
N MET A 6 -24.14 6.42 12.08
CA MET A 6 -22.75 6.22 12.48
C MET A 6 -21.94 5.83 11.24
N ILE A 7 -21.09 6.73 10.75
CA ILE A 7 -20.14 6.42 9.67
C ILE A 7 -19.01 5.64 10.32
N LYS A 8 -18.94 4.34 10.03
CA LYS A 8 -17.87 3.46 10.49
C LYS A 8 -16.79 3.41 9.41
N ASN A 9 -15.55 3.75 9.78
CA ASN A 9 -14.41 3.63 8.87
C ASN A 9 -14.01 2.15 8.77
N ASN A 10 -14.61 1.46 7.80
CA ASN A 10 -14.26 0.07 7.50
C ASN A 10 -13.01 0.03 6.64
N PHE A 11 -12.03 -0.77 7.05
CA PHE A 11 -10.84 -1.07 6.26
C PHE A 11 -10.98 -2.45 5.62
N TYR A 12 -10.64 -2.55 4.34
CA TYR A 12 -10.70 -3.79 3.58
C TYR A 12 -9.29 -4.19 3.17
N ILE A 13 -8.88 -5.41 3.53
CA ILE A 13 -7.57 -5.96 3.18
C ILE A 13 -7.76 -6.98 2.06
N ILE A 14 -7.11 -6.74 0.92
CA ILE A 14 -7.11 -7.67 -0.22
C ILE A 14 -5.82 -8.49 -0.17
N THR A 15 -5.93 -9.80 0.10
CA THR A 15 -4.80 -10.73 0.19
C THR A 15 -4.87 -11.79 -0.92
N GLY A 16 -3.75 -12.47 -1.20
CA GLY A 16 -3.67 -13.51 -2.23
C GLY A 16 -2.27 -13.71 -2.80
N ARG A 17 -2.07 -14.77 -3.60
CA ARG A 17 -0.77 -15.13 -4.21
C ARG A 17 -0.27 -14.05 -5.19
N PRO A 18 1.05 -13.92 -5.42
CA PRO A 18 1.57 -13.12 -6.54
C PRO A 18 0.87 -13.49 -7.84
N GLY A 19 0.49 -12.50 -8.66
CA GLY A 19 -0.24 -12.73 -9.92
C GLY A 19 -1.77 -12.91 -9.79
N SER A 20 -2.34 -12.94 -8.58
CA SER A 20 -3.80 -13.16 -8.39
C SER A 20 -4.71 -11.96 -8.75
N GLY A 21 -4.21 -10.95 -9.44
CA GLY A 21 -5.00 -9.79 -9.89
C GLY A 21 -5.34 -8.72 -8.83
N LYS A 22 -4.75 -8.77 -7.62
CA LYS A 22 -5.03 -7.78 -6.55
C LYS A 22 -4.82 -6.33 -6.98
N THR A 23 -3.73 -6.05 -7.69
CA THR A 23 -3.42 -4.71 -8.21
C THR A 23 -4.52 -4.23 -9.18
N SER A 24 -5.05 -5.12 -10.02
CA SER A 24 -6.16 -4.77 -10.93
C SER A 24 -7.42 -4.37 -10.15
N ILE A 25 -7.73 -5.07 -9.06
CA ILE A 25 -8.87 -4.73 -8.19
C ILE A 25 -8.64 -3.36 -7.53
N ILE A 26 -7.46 -3.12 -6.97
CA ILE A 26 -7.10 -1.84 -6.34
C ILE A 26 -7.25 -0.69 -7.36
N ASN A 27 -6.73 -0.85 -8.57
CA ASN A 27 -6.81 0.18 -9.61
C ASN A 27 -8.27 0.52 -9.99
N ILE A 28 -9.14 -0.48 -10.09
CA ILE A 28 -10.57 -0.28 -10.37
C ILE A 28 -11.28 0.41 -9.20
N LEU A 29 -10.94 0.07 -7.96
CA LEU A 29 -11.49 0.74 -6.78
C LEU A 29 -11.05 2.20 -6.74
N GLN A 30 -9.77 2.48 -6.99
CA GLN A 30 -9.25 3.85 -7.12
C GLN A 30 -9.97 4.61 -8.24
N SER A 31 -10.15 4.01 -9.42
CA SER A 31 -10.84 4.67 -10.55
C SER A 31 -12.32 4.95 -10.26
N ARG A 32 -12.91 4.27 -9.26
CA ARG A 32 -14.27 4.51 -8.77
C ARG A 32 -14.33 5.48 -7.59
N GLY A 33 -13.21 6.09 -7.21
CA GLY A 33 -13.13 7.09 -6.14
C GLY A 33 -12.97 6.51 -4.72
N PHE A 34 -12.68 5.21 -4.57
CA PHE A 34 -12.37 4.65 -3.27
C PHE A 34 -10.93 4.98 -2.86
N LEU A 35 -10.76 5.41 -1.61
CA LEU A 35 -9.43 5.54 -1.01
C LEU A 35 -8.76 4.17 -0.94
N CYS A 36 -7.69 4.00 -1.71
CA CYS A 36 -6.92 2.76 -1.72
C CYS A 36 -5.44 3.06 -1.53
N ILE A 37 -4.80 2.22 -0.73
CA ILE A 37 -3.37 2.29 -0.43
C ILE A 37 -2.72 1.08 -1.10
N GLU A 38 -1.76 1.32 -1.99
CA GLU A 38 -0.96 0.23 -2.56
C GLU A 38 -0.03 -0.38 -1.50
N GLU A 39 0.41 -1.61 -1.74
CA GLU A 39 1.41 -2.28 -0.89
C GLU A 39 2.75 -1.53 -0.95
N VAL A 40 3.15 -0.92 0.16
CA VAL A 40 4.38 -0.14 0.32
C VAL A 40 5.62 -0.90 -0.16
N GLY A 41 5.74 -2.19 0.18
CA GLY A 41 6.88 -3.02 -0.22
C GLY A 41 6.99 -3.16 -1.75
N ARG A 42 5.86 -3.29 -2.45
CA ARG A 42 5.85 -3.40 -3.92
C ARG A 42 6.30 -2.11 -4.59
N GLN A 43 5.89 -0.95 -4.05
CA GLN A 43 6.31 0.36 -4.52
C GLN A 43 7.82 0.54 -4.34
N ILE A 44 8.33 0.30 -3.14
CA ILE A 44 9.76 0.39 -2.82
C ILE A 44 10.59 -0.50 -3.75
N ILE A 45 10.20 -1.76 -3.96
CA ILE A 45 10.94 -2.66 -4.86
C ILE A 45 11.01 -2.08 -6.29
N ARG A 46 9.91 -1.50 -6.81
CA ARG A 46 9.91 -0.89 -8.15
C ARG A 46 10.83 0.32 -8.22
N GLU A 47 10.80 1.18 -7.21
CA GLU A 47 11.66 2.37 -7.12
C GLU A 47 13.14 1.99 -7.01
N GLN A 48 13.47 1.02 -6.15
CA GLN A 48 14.83 0.53 -5.95
C GLN A 48 15.39 -0.15 -7.20
N ILE A 49 14.58 -0.91 -7.94
CA ILE A 49 14.99 -1.45 -9.24
C ILE A 49 15.32 -0.31 -10.23
N LYS A 50 14.48 0.75 -10.30
CA LYS A 50 14.71 1.87 -11.22
C LYS A 50 16.00 2.63 -10.94
N ILE A 51 16.35 2.80 -9.67
CA ILE A 51 17.58 3.51 -9.25
C ILE A 51 18.78 2.59 -9.03
N SER A 52 18.67 1.30 -9.39
CA SER A 52 19.69 0.27 -9.09
C SER A 52 20.09 0.18 -7.61
N GLY A 53 19.16 0.51 -6.71
CA GLY A 53 19.37 0.49 -5.27
C GLY A 53 19.42 -0.91 -4.66
N ASP A 54 19.74 -0.96 -3.38
CA ASP A 54 19.92 -2.18 -2.59
C ASP A 54 18.84 -2.41 -1.53
N ALA A 55 17.98 -1.42 -1.23
CA ALA A 55 16.92 -1.52 -0.23
C ALA A 55 15.74 -2.38 -0.72
N THR A 56 16.01 -3.66 -0.98
CA THR A 56 15.04 -4.66 -1.42
C THR A 56 15.11 -5.88 -0.51
N HIS A 57 14.02 -6.64 -0.42
CA HIS A 57 13.96 -7.86 0.39
C HIS A 57 15.05 -8.90 0.08
N SER A 58 15.62 -8.90 -1.14
CA SER A 58 16.64 -9.86 -1.56
C SER A 58 18.08 -9.38 -1.39
N LYS A 59 18.32 -8.06 -1.26
CA LYS A 59 19.66 -7.47 -1.19
C LYS A 59 19.97 -7.00 0.24
N ASP A 60 19.44 -5.84 0.63
CA ASP A 60 19.55 -5.31 1.99
C ASP A 60 18.18 -5.28 2.67
N ARG A 61 17.94 -6.31 3.49
CA ARG A 61 16.68 -6.46 4.22
C ARG A 61 16.48 -5.40 5.31
N ARG A 62 17.55 -4.89 5.94
CA ARG A 62 17.43 -3.86 6.98
C ARG A 62 17.01 -2.54 6.37
N LYS A 63 17.73 -2.08 5.34
CA LYS A 63 17.34 -0.87 4.59
C LYS A 63 15.93 -0.97 4.02
N PHE A 64 15.54 -2.15 3.52
CA PHE A 64 14.17 -2.36 3.03
C PHE A 64 13.12 -2.21 4.14
N LEU A 65 13.38 -2.74 5.34
CA LEU A 65 12.48 -2.59 6.49
C LEU A 65 12.37 -1.13 6.95
N ASP A 66 13.50 -0.44 7.07
CA ASP A 66 13.53 0.97 7.50
C ASP A 66 12.78 1.88 6.51
N LEU A 67 12.96 1.61 5.21
CA LEU A 67 12.27 2.34 4.16
C LEU A 67 10.76 2.02 4.13
N MET A 68 10.37 0.76 4.36
CA MET A 68 8.96 0.38 4.50
C MET A 68 8.30 1.09 5.69
N LEU A 69 8.95 1.14 6.85
CA LEU A 69 8.43 1.83 8.03
C LEU A 69 8.27 3.32 7.76
N SER A 70 9.33 3.97 7.26
CA SER A 70 9.32 5.41 6.96
C SER A 70 8.22 5.78 5.97
N ARG A 71 8.05 4.98 4.90
CA ARG A 71 6.99 5.19 3.91
C ARG A 71 5.60 4.95 4.47
N ALA A 72 5.41 3.92 5.30
CA ALA A 72 4.11 3.64 5.91
C ALA A 72 3.66 4.77 6.86
N MET A 73 4.59 5.36 7.62
CA MET A 73 4.31 6.53 8.46
C MET A 73 3.92 7.75 7.60
N TYR A 74 4.70 8.05 6.56
CA TYR A 74 4.39 9.13 5.63
C TYR A 74 3.01 8.95 4.97
N THR A 75 2.69 7.76 4.47
CA THR A 75 1.38 7.49 3.87
C THR A 75 0.26 7.73 4.88
N LYS A 76 0.39 7.26 6.13
CA LYS A 76 -0.62 7.49 7.17
C LYS A 76 -0.88 8.97 7.44
N GLU A 77 0.17 9.79 7.47
CA GLU A 77 0.07 11.23 7.74
C GLU A 77 -0.57 12.01 6.58
N ASN A 78 -0.57 11.45 5.37
CA ASN A 78 -1.07 12.08 4.15
C ASN A 78 -2.34 11.41 3.59
N LEU A 79 -3.05 10.63 4.41
CA LEU A 79 -4.41 10.11 4.14
C LEU A 79 -5.47 11.05 4.67
#